data_AF-A0A8J2NPY3-F1
#
_entry.id   AF-A0A8J2NPY3-F1
#
_cell.length_a   1.000
_cell.length_b   1.000
_cell.length_c   1.000
_cell.angle_alpha   90.00
_cell.angle_beta   90.00
_cell.angle_gamma   90.00
#
_symmetry.space_group_name_H-M   'P 1'
#
loop_
_entity.id
_entity.type
_entity.pdbx_description
1 polymer ?
#
loop_
_entity_poly.entity_id
_entity_poly.type
_entity_poly.pdbx_seq_one_letter_code
_entity_poly.pdbx_strand_id
1 'polypeptide(L)'
;MDLQVYETTDELRTIKGFRLMYRQIQLLLNNAEKIFKPVVMPAHAGCFQMIAVLGIYGALRSKGLTSLALALESLMLISYLIMAFSAFAHVRKASEMMLVSWKQKQQSKYERTVLRSCPPLQIPVGSFYFCDRGMLVTMLQRIFENVVNLLVMF
;
A
#
# COMPACT_ATOMS: atom_id res chain seq x y z
N MET A 1 16.55 -45.19 11.14
CA MET A 1 16.12 -44.09 12.02
C MET A 1 16.61 -42.72 11.53
N ASP A 2 17.52 -42.63 10.54
CA ASP A 2 18.13 -41.36 10.12
C ASP A 2 17.34 -40.53 9.09
N LEU A 3 16.41 -41.13 8.34
CA LEU A 3 15.62 -40.43 7.32
C LEU A 3 14.67 -39.37 7.91
N GLN A 4 14.04 -39.66 9.06
CA GLN A 4 13.16 -38.71 9.74
C GLN A 4 13.92 -37.51 10.35
N VAL A 5 15.20 -37.69 10.70
CA VAL A 5 16.05 -36.63 11.23
C VAL A 5 16.53 -35.70 10.11
N TYR A 6 16.79 -36.24 8.91
CA TYR A 6 17.12 -35.46 7.73
C TYR A 6 15.93 -34.63 7.21
N GLU A 7 14.73 -35.20 7.12
CA GLU A 7 13.52 -34.46 6.72
C GLU A 7 13.20 -33.32 7.70
N THR A 8 13.28 -33.59 9.01
CA THR A 8 13.03 -32.56 10.03
C THR A 8 14.08 -31.46 10.03
N THR A 9 15.35 -31.76 9.74
CA THR A 9 16.41 -30.73 9.66
C THR A 9 16.29 -29.85 8.41
N ASP A 10 15.85 -30.39 7.26
CA ASP A 10 15.61 -29.60 6.05
C ASP A 10 14.35 -28.72 6.16
N GLU A 11 13.27 -29.20 6.79
CA GLU A 11 12.09 -28.39 7.12
C GLU A 11 12.42 -27.26 8.10
N LEU A 12 13.23 -27.55 9.13
CA LEU A 12 13.71 -26.53 10.06
C LEU A 12 14.60 -25.48 9.38
N ARG A 13 15.41 -25.88 8.38
CA ARG A 13 16.29 -24.99 7.62
C ARG A 13 15.49 -24.06 6.72
N THR A 14 14.46 -24.57 6.06
CA THR A 14 13.53 -23.77 5.23
C THR A 14 12.72 -22.78 6.08
N ILE A 15 12.24 -23.18 7.27
CA ILE A 15 11.55 -22.28 8.21
C ILE A 15 12.49 -21.17 8.71
N LYS A 16 13.74 -21.50 9.07
CA LYS A 16 14.73 -20.49 9.51
C LYS A 16 15.11 -19.52 8.39
N GLY A 17 15.34 -20.02 7.18
CA GLY A 17 15.67 -19.19 6.00
C GLY A 17 14.53 -18.23 5.65
N PHE A 18 13.30 -18.73 5.67
CA PHE A 18 12.11 -17.91 5.48
C PHE A 18 11.96 -16.82 6.53
N ARG A 19 12.11 -17.17 7.81
CA ARG A 19 12.00 -16.20 8.91
C ARG A 19 13.01 -15.08 8.76
N LEU A 20 14.25 -15.41 8.41
CA LEU A 20 15.30 -14.42 8.16
C LEU A 20 14.92 -13.49 7.00
N MET A 21 14.49 -14.05 5.86
CA MET A 21 14.07 -13.27 4.70
C MET A 21 12.85 -12.38 5.00
N TYR A 22 11.80 -12.91 5.63
CA TYR A 22 10.60 -12.14 5.98
C TYR A 22 10.91 -11.01 6.96
N ARG A 23 11.78 -11.28 7.95
CA ARG A 23 12.24 -10.27 8.91
C ARG A 23 13.14 -9.22 8.26
N GLN A 24 13.95 -9.61 7.28
CA GLN A 24 14.73 -8.66 6.47
C GLN A 24 13.82 -7.76 5.66
N ILE A 25 12.77 -8.29 5.03
CA ILE A 25 11.76 -7.49 4.30
C ILE A 25 11.05 -6.55 5.26
N GLN A 26 10.62 -7.01 6.44
CA GLN A 26 10.01 -6.16 7.47
C GLN A 26 10.96 -5.05 7.95
N LEU A 27 12.24 -5.36 8.15
CA LEU A 27 13.25 -4.36 8.55
C LEU A 27 13.49 -3.34 7.44
N LEU A 28 13.57 -3.78 6.20
CA LEU A 28 13.72 -2.91 5.04
C LEU A 28 12.51 -1.99 4.90
N LEU A 29 11.31 -2.55 5.04
CA LEU A 29 10.05 -1.79 5.02
C LEU A 29 10.00 -0.80 6.18
N ASN A 30 10.32 -1.21 7.41
CA ASN A 30 10.35 -0.33 8.59
C ASN A 30 11.39 0.80 8.46
N ASN A 31 12.54 0.53 7.86
CA ASN A 31 13.58 1.53 7.64
C ASN A 31 13.17 2.51 6.54
N ALA A 32 12.59 2.02 5.44
CA ALA A 32 11.99 2.87 4.43
C ALA A 32 10.86 3.72 5.04
N GLU A 33 9.99 3.11 5.82
CA GLU A 33 8.89 3.79 6.50
C GLU A 33 9.37 4.88 7.46
N LYS A 34 10.42 4.67 8.25
CA LYS A 34 10.95 5.73 9.13
C LYS A 34 11.37 6.98 8.37
N ILE A 35 11.86 6.83 7.14
CA ILE A 35 12.35 7.93 6.30
C ILE A 35 11.20 8.57 5.53
N PHE A 36 10.27 7.77 5.01
CA PHE A 36 9.24 8.22 4.07
C PHE A 36 7.86 8.50 4.71
N LYS A 37 7.54 7.94 5.89
CA LYS A 37 6.20 8.04 6.51
C LYS A 37 5.73 9.44 6.88
N PRO A 38 6.44 10.21 7.72
CA PRO A 38 5.80 11.33 8.40
C PRO A 38 5.53 12.51 7.47
N VAL A 39 6.32 12.64 6.41
CA VAL A 39 6.28 13.82 5.53
C VAL A 39 6.03 13.43 4.09
N VAL A 40 6.78 12.48 3.54
CA VAL A 40 6.79 12.25 2.08
C VAL A 40 5.46 11.68 1.61
N MET A 41 4.97 10.60 2.21
CA MET A 41 3.75 9.95 1.73
C MET A 41 2.47 10.81 1.84
N PRO A 42 2.17 11.47 2.98
CA PRO A 42 1.01 12.34 3.06
C PRO A 42 1.16 13.64 2.26
N ALA A 43 2.35 14.25 2.22
CA ALA A 43 2.57 15.44 1.39
C ALA A 43 2.46 15.11 -0.10
N HIS A 44 3.03 13.98 -0.54
CA HIS A 44 2.93 13.52 -1.91
C HIS A 44 1.47 13.27 -2.31
N ALA A 45 0.73 12.46 -1.53
CA ALA A 45 -0.67 12.21 -1.80
C ALA A 45 -1.51 13.50 -1.82
N GLY A 46 -1.31 14.40 -0.85
CA GLY A 46 -2.01 15.68 -0.78
C GLY A 46 -1.70 16.61 -1.95
N CYS A 47 -0.43 16.75 -2.33
CA CYS A 47 -0.01 17.57 -3.47
C CYS A 47 -0.63 17.07 -4.77
N PHE A 48 -0.53 15.77 -5.06
CA PHE A 48 -1.12 15.21 -6.29
C PHE A 48 -2.64 15.30 -6.30
N GLN A 49 -3.28 15.15 -5.13
CA GLN A 49 -4.72 15.34 -5.01
C GLN A 49 -5.13 16.78 -5.31
N MET A 50 -4.42 17.77 -4.78
CA MET A 50 -4.68 19.19 -5.05
C MET A 50 -4.45 19.56 -6.51
N ILE A 51 -3.36 19.07 -7.12
CA ILE A 51 -3.09 19.30 -8.54
C ILE A 51 -4.19 18.68 -9.41
N ALA A 52 -4.65 17.46 -9.09
CA ALA A 52 -5.76 16.83 -9.81
C ALA A 52 -7.07 17.63 -9.69
N VAL A 53 -7.40 18.15 -8.49
CA VAL A 53 -8.60 18.99 -8.29
C VAL A 53 -8.52 20.27 -9.12
N LEU A 54 -7.39 20.98 -9.07
CA LEU A 54 -7.18 22.21 -9.84
C LEU A 54 -7.18 21.96 -11.35
N GLY A 55 -6.59 20.84 -11.79
CA GLY A 55 -6.57 20.44 -13.19
C GLY A 55 -7.96 20.09 -13.71
N ILE A 56 -8.79 19.35 -12.95
CA ILE A 56 -10.19 19.07 -13.33
C ILE A 56 -10.99 20.37 -13.39
N TYR A 57 -10.90 21.21 -12.35
CA TYR A 57 -11.60 22.50 -12.32
C TYR A 57 -11.19 23.38 -13.52
N GLY A 58 -9.89 23.49 -13.77
CA GLY A 58 -9.34 24.25 -14.89
C GLY A 58 -9.77 23.68 -16.25
N ALA A 59 -9.84 22.36 -16.40
CA ALA A 59 -10.34 21.71 -17.59
C ALA A 59 -11.81 22.05 -17.87
N LEU A 60 -12.65 22.09 -16.83
CA LEU A 60 -14.08 22.43 -16.94
C LEU A 60 -14.32 23.90 -17.27
N ARG A 61 -13.46 24.81 -16.78
CA ARG A 61 -13.57 26.26 -17.01
C ARG A 61 -12.93 26.74 -18.31
N SER A 62 -11.90 26.06 -18.79
CA SER A 62 -11.14 26.47 -19.98
C SER A 62 -11.82 26.01 -21.27
N LYS A 63 -11.46 26.61 -22.42
CA LYS A 63 -11.93 26.19 -23.75
C LYS A 63 -10.74 25.80 -24.63
N GLY A 64 -11.00 24.94 -25.61
CA GLY A 64 -10.00 24.54 -26.61
C GLY A 64 -8.94 23.57 -26.07
N LEU A 65 -7.76 23.61 -26.68
CA LEU A 65 -6.65 22.67 -26.40
C LEU A 65 -6.19 22.68 -24.93
N THR A 66 -6.26 23.82 -24.26
CA THR A 66 -5.87 23.96 -22.85
C THR A 66 -6.76 23.14 -21.93
N SER A 67 -8.08 23.08 -22.19
CA SER A 67 -9.02 22.25 -21.43
C SER A 67 -8.66 20.77 -21.55
N LEU A 68 -8.34 20.34 -22.77
CA LEU A 68 -7.97 18.95 -23.05
C LEU A 68 -6.64 18.56 -22.40
N ALA A 69 -5.64 19.44 -22.43
CA ALA A 69 -4.35 19.21 -21.77
C ALA A 69 -4.52 19.05 -20.24
N LEU A 70 -5.26 19.94 -19.59
CA LEU A 70 -5.53 19.87 -18.15
C LEU A 70 -6.33 18.63 -17.76
N ALA A 71 -7.29 18.21 -18.59
CA ALA A 71 -8.05 16.99 -18.38
C ALA A 71 -7.14 15.75 -18.43
N LEU A 72 -6.24 15.68 -19.42
CA LEU A 72 -5.31 14.57 -19.57
C LEU A 72 -4.30 14.51 -18.42
N GLU A 73 -3.71 15.63 -18.02
CA GLU A 73 -2.80 15.69 -16.87
C GLU A 73 -3.50 15.22 -15.59
N SER A 74 -4.72 15.71 -15.34
CA SER A 74 -5.53 15.30 -14.18
C SER A 74 -5.82 13.80 -14.19
N LEU A 75 -6.19 13.24 -15.35
CA LEU A 75 -6.45 11.82 -15.51
C LEU A 75 -5.20 10.98 -15.24
N MET A 76 -4.03 11.41 -15.73
CA MET A 76 -2.75 10.73 -15.49
C MET A 76 -2.40 10.73 -14.00
N LEU A 77 -2.59 11.85 -13.30
CA LEU A 77 -2.33 11.94 -11.87
C LEU A 77 -3.28 11.05 -11.05
N ILE A 78 -4.56 11.04 -11.37
CA ILE A 78 -5.54 10.16 -10.72
C ILE A 78 -5.17 8.69 -10.96
N SER A 79 -4.82 8.34 -12.19
CA SER A 79 -4.41 6.97 -12.56
C SER A 79 -3.15 6.55 -11.80
N TYR A 80 -2.17 7.44 -11.70
CA TYR A 80 -0.96 7.22 -10.90
C TYR A 80 -1.29 6.95 -9.43
N LEU A 81 -2.14 7.78 -8.81
CA LEU A 81 -2.56 7.59 -7.42
C LEU A 81 -3.27 6.23 -7.25
N ILE A 82 -4.20 5.89 -8.15
CA ILE A 82 -4.90 4.60 -8.11
C ILE A 82 -3.91 3.44 -8.17
N MET A 83 -2.95 3.48 -9.09
CA MET A 83 -1.94 2.43 -9.22
C MET A 83 -1.07 2.31 -7.97
N ALA A 84 -0.58 3.44 -7.44
CA ALA A 84 0.28 3.46 -6.26
C ALA A 84 -0.44 2.86 -5.02
N PHE A 85 -1.64 3.36 -4.72
CA PHE A 85 -2.43 2.85 -3.60
C PHE A 85 -2.88 1.40 -3.78
N SER A 86 -3.22 0.99 -5.02
CA SER A 86 -3.56 -0.40 -5.34
C SER A 86 -2.37 -1.34 -5.15
N ALA A 87 -1.16 -0.93 -5.56
CA ALA A 87 0.06 -1.69 -5.34
C ALA A 87 0.32 -1.90 -3.84
N PHE A 88 0.18 -0.85 -3.02
CA PHE A 88 0.32 -0.98 -1.57
C PHE A 88 -0.73 -1.91 -0.95
N ALA A 89 -1.99 -1.80 -1.38
CA ALA A 89 -3.05 -2.71 -0.94
C ALA A 89 -2.79 -4.16 -1.36
N HIS A 90 -2.21 -4.38 -2.55
CA HIS A 90 -1.83 -5.71 -3.03
C HIS A 90 -0.69 -6.30 -2.19
N VAL A 91 0.34 -5.53 -1.87
CA VAL A 91 1.45 -5.97 -1.00
C VAL A 91 0.92 -6.40 0.37
N ARG A 92 0.02 -5.60 0.97
CA ARG A 92 -0.64 -5.95 2.23
C ARG A 92 -1.41 -7.27 2.11
N LYS A 93 -2.30 -7.38 1.12
CA LYS A 93 -3.12 -8.59 0.92
C LYS A 93 -2.26 -9.84 0.65
N ALA A 94 -1.22 -9.70 -0.16
CA ALA A 94 -0.27 -10.79 -0.43
C ALA A 94 0.43 -11.24 0.85
N SER A 95 0.86 -10.29 1.70
CA SER A 95 1.47 -10.60 2.99
C SER A 95 0.51 -11.32 3.94
N GLU A 96 -0.77 -10.93 3.96
CA GLU A 96 -1.81 -11.57 4.76
C GLU A 96 -2.09 -13.00 4.26
N MET A 97 -2.28 -13.20 2.95
CA MET A 97 -2.51 -14.52 2.36
C MET A 97 -1.33 -15.46 2.58
N MET A 98 -0.11 -14.93 2.46
CA MET A 98 1.12 -15.66 2.75
C MET A 98 1.16 -16.14 4.21
N LEU A 99 0.88 -15.26 5.18
CA LEU A 99 0.83 -15.62 6.59
C LEU A 99 -0.28 -16.63 6.91
N VAL A 100 -1.46 -16.51 6.28
CA VAL A 100 -2.58 -17.44 6.47
C VAL A 100 -2.24 -18.83 5.91
N SER A 101 -1.73 -18.91 4.69
CA SER A 101 -1.32 -20.18 4.08
C SER A 101 -0.25 -20.90 4.90
N TRP A 102 0.65 -20.15 5.52
CA TRP A 102 1.67 -20.68 6.43
C TRP A 102 1.09 -21.16 7.76
N LYS A 103 0.17 -20.41 8.37
CA LYS A 103 -0.54 -20.84 9.59
C LYS A 103 -1.28 -22.16 9.37
N GLN A 104 -1.81 -22.41 8.18
CA GLN A 104 -2.51 -23.65 7.83
C GLN A 104 -1.57 -24.84 7.63
N LYS A 105 -0.34 -24.63 7.16
CA LYS A 105 0.64 -25.71 6.91
C LYS A 105 1.38 -26.19 8.17
N GLN A 106 1.35 -25.43 9.27
CA GLN A 106 2.19 -25.73 10.44
C GLN A 106 1.51 -26.58 11.52
N GLN A 107 2.15 -27.70 11.84
CA GLN A 107 1.69 -28.67 12.82
C GLN A 107 2.30 -28.45 14.22
N SER A 108 3.49 -27.86 14.33
CA SER A 108 4.18 -27.73 15.63
C SER A 108 3.79 -26.47 16.43
N LYS A 109 3.75 -26.59 17.77
CA LYS A 109 3.42 -25.46 18.68
C LYS A 109 4.44 -24.31 18.59
N TYR A 110 5.72 -24.64 18.39
CA TYR A 110 6.81 -23.66 18.30
C TYR A 110 6.65 -22.77 17.06
N GLU A 111 6.41 -23.40 15.92
CA GLU A 111 6.10 -22.80 14.63
C GLU A 111 4.93 -21.80 14.66
N ARG A 112 3.81 -22.21 15.26
CA ARG A 112 2.64 -21.33 15.46
C ARG A 112 2.97 -20.11 16.33
N THR A 113 3.84 -20.27 17.32
CA THR A 113 4.27 -19.17 18.21
C THR A 113 5.16 -18.18 17.45
N VAL A 114 6.06 -18.68 16.60
CA VAL A 114 6.90 -17.85 15.74
C VAL A 114 6.06 -17.08 14.71
N LEU A 115 5.10 -17.73 14.04
CA LEU A 115 4.19 -17.05 13.10
C LEU A 115 3.34 -15.96 13.76
N ARG A 116 2.95 -16.11 15.03
CA ARG A 116 2.26 -15.05 15.79
C ARG A 116 3.11 -13.80 15.99
N SER A 117 4.44 -13.94 16.01
CA SER A 117 5.37 -12.81 16.14
C SER A 117 5.63 -12.05 14.83
N CYS A 118 5.15 -12.57 13.70
CA CYS A 118 5.31 -11.95 12.38
C CYS A 118 3.98 -11.28 11.95
N PRO A 119 3.78 -9.97 12.24
CA PRO A 119 2.61 -9.26 11.73
C PRO A 119 2.65 -9.14 10.20
N PRO A 120 1.49 -9.05 9.53
CA PRO A 120 1.42 -8.75 8.10
C PRO A 120 2.15 -7.45 7.79
N LEU A 121 2.65 -7.33 6.57
CA LEU A 121 3.28 -6.11 6.09
C LEU A 121 2.19 -5.05 5.97
N GLN A 122 2.22 -4.10 6.89
CA GLN A 122 1.39 -2.92 6.84
C GLN A 122 2.22 -1.82 6.22
N ILE A 123 1.67 -1.11 5.23
CA ILE A 123 2.26 0.13 4.69
C ILE A 123 1.37 1.26 5.19
N PRO A 124 1.75 1.95 6.28
CA PRO A 124 0.96 3.04 6.82
C PRO A 124 1.23 4.32 6.03
N VAL A 125 0.16 5.06 5.74
CA VAL A 125 0.20 6.36 5.10
C VAL A 125 0.20 7.42 6.20
N GLY A 126 1.38 7.94 6.52
CA GLY A 126 1.56 8.86 7.65
C GLY A 126 1.30 8.19 9.01
N SER A 127 0.78 8.98 9.95
CA SER A 127 0.47 8.54 11.32
C SER A 127 -0.97 8.05 11.50
N PHE A 128 -1.82 8.16 10.48
CA PHE A 128 -3.27 8.18 10.65
C PHE A 128 -4.02 7.10 9.86
N TYR A 129 -3.47 6.58 8.76
CA TYR A 129 -4.19 5.66 7.87
C TYR A 129 -3.34 4.47 7.43
N PHE A 130 -3.98 3.33 7.21
CA PHE A 130 -3.40 2.20 6.49
C PHE A 130 -3.90 2.24 5.04
N CYS A 131 -3.03 1.92 4.06
CA CYS A 131 -3.48 1.67 2.70
C CYS A 131 -4.47 0.50 2.69
N ASP A 132 -5.75 0.79 2.53
CA ASP A 132 -6.82 -0.18 2.32
C ASP A 132 -7.61 0.20 1.06
N ARG A 133 -8.36 -0.75 0.50
CA ARG A 133 -9.22 -0.53 -0.67
C ARG A 133 -10.21 0.60 -0.48
N GLY A 134 -10.71 0.81 0.75
CA GLY A 134 -11.59 1.93 1.06
C GLY A 134 -10.92 3.31 0.91
N MET A 135 -9.60 3.39 1.07
CA MET A 135 -8.86 4.65 0.99
C MET A 135 -8.89 5.26 -0.42
N LEU A 136 -8.87 4.41 -1.45
CA LEU A 136 -9.03 4.84 -2.85
C LEU A 136 -10.39 5.51 -3.07
N VAL A 137 -11.46 4.91 -2.56
CA VAL A 137 -12.82 5.43 -2.69
C VAL A 137 -12.94 6.77 -1.97
N THR A 138 -12.45 6.86 -0.74
CA THR A 138 -12.45 8.12 0.03
C THR A 138 -11.62 9.20 -0.65
N MET A 139 -10.49 8.86 -1.27
CA MET A 139 -9.65 9.82 -2.00
C MET A 139 -10.39 10.37 -3.22
N LEU A 140 -10.99 9.50 -4.05
CA LEU A 140 -11.76 9.92 -5.23
C LEU A 140 -12.97 10.76 -4.84
N GLN A 141 -13.68 10.36 -3.77
CA GLN A 141 -14.78 11.13 -3.22
C GLN A 141 -14.33 12.55 -2.82
N ARG A 142 -13.21 12.68 -2.10
CA ARG A 142 -12.67 13.99 -1.71
C ARG A 142 -12.25 14.84 -2.92
N ILE A 143 -11.67 14.23 -3.96
CA ILE A 143 -11.36 14.95 -5.22
C ILE A 143 -12.65 15.50 -5.81
N PHE A 144 -13.67 14.67 -5.94
CA PHE A 144 -14.96 15.06 -6.51
C PHE A 144 -15.65 16.16 -5.69
N GLU A 145 -15.74 15.99 -4.36
CA GLU A 145 -16.30 16.98 -3.45
C GLU A 145 -15.58 18.33 -3.57
N ASN A 146 -14.24 18.34 -3.60
CA ASN A 146 -13.48 19.57 -3.74
C ASN A 146 -13.68 20.24 -5.11
N VAL A 147 -13.74 19.47 -6.19
CA VAL A 147 -14.03 20.00 -7.53
C VAL A 147 -15.43 20.63 -7.57
N VAL A 148 -16.45 19.93 -7.05
CA VAL A 148 -17.83 20.44 -6.99
C VAL A 148 -17.89 21.71 -6.15
N ASN A 149 -17.26 21.73 -4.97
CA ASN A 149 -17.21 22.92 -4.12
C ASN A 149 -16.58 24.11 -4.84
N LEU A 150 -15.49 23.90 -5.59
CA LEU A 150 -14.88 24.96 -6.40
C LEU A 150 -15.79 25.45 -7.52
N LEU A 151 -16.51 24.55 -8.19
CA LEU A 151 -17.47 24.91 -9.25
C LEU A 151 -18.69 25.68 -8.73
N VAL A 152 -19.13 25.40 -7.51
CA VAL A 152 -20.27 26.10 -6.89
C VAL A 152 -19.84 27.46 -6.33
N MET A 153 -18.63 27.55 -5.76
CA MET A 153 -18.12 28.81 -5.20
C MET A 153 -17.70 29.84 -6.26
N PHE A 154 -17.20 29.40 -7.42
CA PHE A 154 -16.57 30.29 -8.42
C PHE A 154 -17.23 30.20 -9.79
#